data_AF-A0A4R1FZ80-F1
#
_entry.id   AF-A0A4R1FZ80-F1
#
_cell.length_a   1.000
_cell.length_b   1.000
_cell.length_c   1.000
_cell.angle_alpha   90.00
_cell.angle_beta   90.00
_cell.angle_gamma   90.00
#
_symmetry.space_group_name_H-M   'P 1'
#
loop_
_entity.id
_entity.type
_entity.pdbx_description
1 polymer ?
#
loop_
_entity_poly.entity_id
_entity_poly.type
_entity_poly.pdbx_seq_one_letter_code
_entity_poly.pdbx_strand_id
1 'polypeptide(L)'
;MEFKALCNMVQASYFDGVERIRRLPTESYIPTKCYSEVLDAYIADGWRVVYGYDGPDAGIDYNRTHLKRGKRILRFSWWPDEGGRVAGSKSDIEEISRYIRDR
;
A
#
# COMPACT_ATOMS: atom_id res chain seq x y z
N MET A 1 -2.69 15.05 22.04
CA MET A 1 -1.98 14.24 21.02
C MET A 1 -2.76 12.98 20.62
N GLU A 2 -3.68 12.47 21.45
CA GLU A 2 -4.38 11.20 21.21
C GLU A 2 -5.48 11.21 20.13
N PHE A 3 -6.14 12.35 19.88
CA PHE A 3 -7.29 12.41 18.96
C PHE A 3 -6.91 12.14 17.49
N LYS A 4 -5.71 12.56 17.05
CA LYS A 4 -5.23 12.30 15.68
C LYS A 4 -4.90 10.83 15.46
N ALA A 5 -4.26 10.19 16.43
CA ALA A 5 -3.95 8.77 16.38
C ALA A 5 -5.22 7.92 16.32
N LEU A 6 -6.24 8.26 17.12
CA LEU A 6 -7.56 7.61 17.07
C LEU A 6 -8.27 7.82 15.73
N CYS A 7 -8.26 9.03 15.15
CA CYS A 7 -8.82 9.26 13.82
C CYS A 7 -8.08 8.48 12.71
N ASN A 8 -6.75 8.44 12.75
CA ASN A 8 -5.95 7.69 11.79
C ASN A 8 -6.20 6.17 11.91
N MET A 9 -6.35 5.67 13.15
CA MET A 9 -6.62 4.26 13.42
C MET A 9 -8.05 3.84 13.01
N VAL A 10 -9.04 4.72 13.22
CA VAL A 10 -10.42 4.53 12.73
C VAL A 10 -10.48 4.61 11.20
N GLN A 11 -9.71 5.51 10.56
CA GLN A 11 -9.61 5.52 9.10
C GLN A 11 -8.94 4.26 8.56
N ALA A 12 -7.81 3.84 9.13
CA ALA A 12 -7.11 2.63 8.69
C ALA A 12 -8.00 1.38 8.80
N SER A 13 -8.72 1.21 9.92
CA SER A 13 -9.64 0.09 10.13
C SER A 13 -10.91 0.16 9.26
N TYR A 14 -11.47 1.36 9.03
CA TYR A 14 -12.56 1.54 8.09
C TYR A 14 -12.14 1.18 6.66
N PHE A 15 -10.91 1.55 6.24
CA PHE A 15 -10.38 1.20 4.93
C PHE A 15 -10.04 -0.28 4.79
N ASP A 16 -9.46 -0.93 5.82
CA ASP A 16 -9.24 -2.39 5.83
C ASP A 16 -10.56 -3.18 5.69
N GLY A 17 -11.59 -2.76 6.42
CA GLY A 17 -12.92 -3.35 6.32
C GLY A 17 -13.53 -3.18 4.93
N VAL A 18 -13.36 -2.01 4.31
CA VAL A 18 -13.88 -1.70 2.97
C VAL A 18 -13.11 -2.44 1.87
N GLU A 19 -11.79 -2.66 2.02
CA GLU A 19 -10.99 -3.45 1.08
C GLU A 19 -11.44 -4.92 1.02
N ARG A 20 -11.70 -5.52 2.19
CA ARG A 20 -12.32 -6.85 2.29
C ARG A 20 -13.68 -6.92 1.60
N ILE A 21 -14.47 -5.84 1.65
CA ILE A 21 -15.82 -5.77 1.04
C ILE A 21 -15.76 -5.53 -0.47
N ARG A 22 -14.73 -4.82 -0.99
CA ARG A 22 -14.68 -4.40 -2.40
C ARG A 22 -14.03 -5.39 -3.39
N ARG A 23 -13.46 -6.51 -2.92
CA ARG A 23 -12.79 -7.52 -3.78
C ARG A 23 -11.86 -6.87 -4.83
N LEU A 24 -11.07 -5.89 -4.41
CA LEU A 24 -10.08 -5.31 -5.33
C LEU A 24 -9.05 -6.41 -5.67
N PRO A 25 -8.65 -6.52 -6.95
CA PRO A 25 -7.47 -7.29 -7.32
C PRO A 25 -6.31 -6.90 -6.39
N THR A 26 -5.62 -7.91 -5.90
CA THR A 26 -4.53 -7.77 -4.95
C THR A 26 -3.37 -8.63 -5.43
N GLU A 27 -2.17 -8.05 -5.52
CA GLU A 27 -0.94 -8.84 -5.52
C GLU A 27 -0.56 -9.06 -4.06
N SER A 28 -0.57 -10.33 -3.66
CA SER A 28 -0.48 -10.73 -2.25
C SER A 28 0.95 -10.85 -1.76
N TYR A 29 1.94 -10.69 -2.64
CA TYR A 29 3.34 -10.82 -2.24
C TYR A 29 4.27 -9.88 -3.01
N ILE A 30 4.84 -8.94 -2.26
CA ILE A 30 6.00 -8.13 -2.64
C ILE A 30 7.10 -8.49 -1.63
N PRO A 31 8.26 -9.00 -2.04
CA PRO A 31 9.35 -9.27 -1.10
C PRO A 31 9.69 -8.02 -0.27
N THR A 32 9.94 -8.17 1.03
CA THR A 32 10.24 -7.03 1.94
C THR A 32 11.31 -6.10 1.38
N LYS A 33 12.40 -6.66 0.86
CA LYS A 33 13.48 -5.89 0.22
C LYS A 33 13.03 -5.07 -1.00
N CYS A 34 12.00 -5.51 -1.70
CA CYS A 34 11.48 -4.89 -2.91
C CYS A 34 10.36 -3.88 -2.62
N TYR A 35 9.79 -3.87 -1.41
CA TYR A 35 8.62 -3.03 -1.09
C TYR A 35 8.88 -1.54 -1.35
N SER A 36 9.95 -1.01 -0.76
CA SER A 36 10.33 0.39 -0.95
C SER A 36 10.73 0.69 -2.40
N GLU A 37 11.42 -0.24 -3.07
CA GLU A 37 11.80 -0.07 -4.48
C GLU A 37 10.60 0.05 -5.42
N VAL A 38 9.55 -0.75 -5.18
CA VAL A 38 8.31 -0.67 -5.96
C VAL A 38 7.62 0.66 -5.72
N LEU A 39 7.52 1.12 -4.46
CA LEU A 39 6.94 2.42 -4.14
C LEU A 39 7.71 3.55 -4.83
N ASP A 40 9.04 3.57 -4.71
CA ASP A 40 9.90 4.60 -5.28
C ASP A 40 9.80 4.65 -6.81
N ALA A 41 9.75 3.48 -7.47
CA ALA A 41 9.58 3.41 -8.92
C ALA A 41 8.24 4.02 -9.38
N TYR A 42 7.15 3.71 -8.69
CA TYR A 42 5.84 4.29 -9.01
C TYR A 42 5.80 5.80 -8.73
N ILE A 43 6.45 6.26 -7.65
CA ILE A 43 6.57 7.69 -7.36
C ILE A 43 7.39 8.40 -8.46
N ALA A 44 8.49 7.80 -8.91
CA ALA A 44 9.30 8.32 -10.01
C ALA A 44 8.53 8.36 -11.34
N ASP A 45 7.62 7.40 -11.58
CA ASP A 45 6.68 7.37 -12.72
C ASP A 45 5.49 8.35 -12.58
N GLY A 46 5.51 9.21 -11.55
CA GLY A 46 4.57 10.31 -11.38
C GLY A 46 3.32 9.96 -10.58
N TRP A 47 3.31 8.83 -9.87
CA TRP A 47 2.33 8.60 -8.82
C TRP A 47 2.62 9.46 -7.60
N ARG A 48 1.57 9.92 -6.92
CA ARG A 48 1.71 10.78 -5.73
C ARG A 48 1.27 10.04 -4.49
N VAL A 49 2.05 10.15 -3.42
CA VAL A 49 1.62 9.71 -2.09
C VAL A 49 0.45 10.59 -1.65
N VAL A 50 -0.68 9.96 -1.32
CA VAL A 50 -1.88 10.65 -0.81
C VAL A 50 -2.26 10.20 0.60
N TYR A 51 -1.61 9.15 1.09
CA TYR A 51 -1.71 8.66 2.45
C TYR A 51 -0.43 7.89 2.78
N GLY A 52 0.10 8.13 3.98
CA GLY A 52 1.16 7.34 4.59
C GLY A 52 0.78 7.10 6.04
N TYR A 53 0.91 5.85 6.49
CA TYR A 53 0.70 5.50 7.88
C TYR A 53 1.83 6.06 8.74
N ASP A 54 1.46 6.73 9.84
CA ASP A 54 2.36 7.47 10.73
C ASP A 54 2.25 7.03 12.20
N GLY A 55 1.79 5.79 12.43
CA GLY A 55 1.70 5.18 13.75
C GLY A 55 3.06 4.87 14.39
N PRO A 56 3.09 4.53 15.68
CA PRO A 56 4.34 4.25 16.42
C PRO A 56 5.11 3.04 15.90
N ASP A 57 4.44 2.14 15.19
CA ASP A 57 4.96 0.92 14.55
C ASP A 57 5.28 1.12 13.05
N ALA A 58 5.12 2.35 12.53
CA ALA A 58 5.35 2.67 11.12
C ALA A 58 6.80 2.36 10.70
N GLY A 59 6.94 1.46 9.72
CA GLY A 59 8.23 1.02 9.21
C GLY A 59 9.01 0.07 10.12
N ILE A 60 8.42 -0.33 11.27
CA ILE A 60 8.98 -1.32 12.18
C ILE A 60 8.23 -2.63 11.99
N ASP A 61 6.95 -2.66 12.36
CA ASP A 61 6.10 -3.86 12.31
C ASP A 61 4.99 -3.74 11.27
N TYR A 62 4.75 -2.53 10.77
CA TYR A 62 3.73 -2.27 9.79
C TYR A 62 4.03 -1.04 8.95
N ASN A 63 3.66 -1.07 7.68
CA ASN A 63 3.64 0.13 6.85
C ASN A 63 2.43 0.12 5.91
N ARG A 64 1.86 1.30 5.64
CA ARG A 64 0.80 1.46 4.64
C ARG A 64 0.98 2.78 3.91
N THR A 65 0.95 2.70 2.58
CA THR A 65 1.11 3.85 1.70
C THR A 65 0.07 3.77 0.59
N HIS A 66 -0.65 4.87 0.34
CA HIS A 66 -1.52 4.97 -0.83
C HIS A 66 -0.93 5.90 -1.87
N LEU A 67 -0.83 5.39 -3.09
CA LEU A 67 -0.41 6.15 -4.26
C LEU A 67 -1.60 6.48 -5.14
N LYS A 68 -1.61 7.66 -5.75
CA LYS A 68 -2.66 8.11 -6.66
C LYS A 68 -2.08 8.67 -7.95
N ARG A 69 -2.69 8.30 -9.09
CA ARG A 69 -2.45 8.91 -10.40
C ARG A 69 -3.77 9.10 -11.13
N GLY A 70 -4.20 10.35 -11.29
CA GLY A 70 -5.53 10.67 -11.81
C GLY A 70 -6.64 10.06 -10.95
N LYS A 71 -7.42 9.14 -11.52
CA LYS A 71 -8.48 8.39 -10.82
C LYS A 71 -8.02 7.03 -10.27
N ARG A 72 -6.80 6.58 -10.60
CA ARG A 72 -6.22 5.31 -10.13
C ARG A 72 -5.69 5.48 -8.71
N ILE A 73 -5.88 4.46 -7.88
CA ILE A 73 -5.36 4.40 -6.51
C ILE A 73 -4.74 3.01 -6.30
N LEU A 74 -3.50 3.01 -5.84
CA LEU A 74 -2.81 1.83 -5.34
C LEU A 74 -2.69 1.93 -3.83
N ARG A 75 -2.95 0.82 -3.14
CA ARG A 75 -2.87 0.74 -1.68
C ARG A 75 -1.88 -0.33 -1.30
N PHE A 76 -0.73 0.12 -0.83
CA PHE A 76 0.35 -0.73 -0.38
C PHE A 76 0.23 -0.94 1.12
N SER A 77 0.41 -2.17 1.56
CA SER A 77 0.62 -2.52 2.96
C SER A 77 1.86 -3.41 3.07
N TRP A 78 2.55 -3.40 4.21
CA TRP A 78 3.75 -4.19 4.44
C TRP A 78 3.87 -4.62 5.90
N TRP A 79 4.38 -5.84 6.10
CA TRP A 79 4.75 -6.41 7.39
C TRP A 79 6.13 -7.07 7.27
N PRO A 80 6.96 -7.10 8.32
CA PRO A 80 8.31 -7.68 8.29
C PRO A 80 8.35 -9.12 7.80
N ASP A 81 7.47 -9.96 8.36
CA ASP A 81 7.48 -11.41 8.15
C ASP A 81 6.68 -11.86 6.93
N GLU A 82 5.70 -11.06 6.49
CA GLU A 82 4.82 -11.40 5.37
C GLU A 82 5.20 -10.71 4.06
N GLY A 83 6.02 -9.67 4.12
CA GLY A 83 6.29 -8.80 2.99
C GLY A 83 5.17 -7.81 2.71
N GLY A 84 5.20 -7.28 1.49
CA GLY A 84 4.27 -6.28 1.02
C GLY A 84 3.07 -6.87 0.28
N ARG A 85 2.00 -6.11 0.24
CA ARG A 85 0.80 -6.37 -0.56
C ARG A 85 0.40 -5.08 -1.24
N VAL A 86 -0.24 -5.20 -2.39
CA VAL A 86 -0.83 -4.05 -3.09
C VAL A 86 -2.20 -4.38 -3.64
N ALA A 87 -3.15 -3.47 -3.40
CA ALA A 87 -4.49 -3.52 -3.96
C ALA A 87 -4.74 -2.35 -4.92
N GLY A 88 -5.45 -2.60 -6.02
CA GLY A 88 -5.67 -1.63 -7.09
C GLY A 88 -6.65 -2.09 -8.15
N SER A 89 -6.70 -1.41 -9.30
CA SER A 89 -7.40 -1.95 -10.47
C SER A 89 -6.65 -3.16 -11.05
N LYS A 90 -7.38 -4.05 -11.72
CA LYS A 90 -6.81 -5.27 -12.32
C LYS A 90 -5.58 -4.99 -13.20
N SER A 91 -5.66 -3.97 -14.06
CA SER A 91 -4.56 -3.54 -14.93
C SER A 91 -3.31 -3.15 -14.15
N ASP A 92 -3.48 -2.50 -13.00
CA ASP A 92 -2.37 -1.97 -12.20
C ASP A 92 -1.71 -3.11 -11.44
N ILE A 93 -2.52 -4.04 -10.93
CA ILE A 93 -2.01 -5.26 -10.31
C ILE A 93 -1.22 -6.09 -11.32
N GLU A 94 -1.74 -6.32 -12.53
CA GLU A 94 -1.02 -7.05 -13.59
C GLU A 94 0.30 -6.37 -14.02
N GLU A 95 0.36 -5.04 -13.95
CA GLU A 95 1.58 -4.26 -14.18
C GLU A 95 2.60 -4.44 -13.06
N ILE A 96 2.16 -4.33 -11.80
CA ILE A 96 3.02 -4.52 -10.62
C ILE A 96 3.53 -5.97 -10.54
N SER A 97 2.68 -6.97 -10.76
CA SER A 97 3.06 -8.38 -10.74
C SER A 97 4.16 -8.68 -11.77
N ARG A 98 4.12 -8.04 -12.94
CA ARG A 98 5.19 -8.14 -13.94
C ARG A 98 6.47 -7.48 -13.46
N TYR A 99 6.38 -6.24 -12.96
CA TYR A 99 7.53 -5.51 -12.43
C TYR A 99 8.26 -6.28 -11.32
N ILE A 100 7.51 -6.95 -10.42
CA ILE A 100 8.09 -7.76 -9.33
C ILE A 100 8.76 -9.02 -9.87
N ARG A 101 8.18 -9.68 -10.88
CA ARG A 101 8.72 -10.93 -11.45
C ARG A 101 10.02 -10.71 -12.21
N ASP A 102 10.18 -9.55 -12.83
CA ASP A 102 11.32 -9.23 -13.68
C ASP A 102 12.54 -8.70 -12.88
N ARG A 103 12.51 -8.78 -11.54
CA ARG A 103 13.57 -8.37 -10.61
C ARG A 103 14.02 -9.52 -9.70
#